data_AF-A0A8J8EPT0-F1
#
_entry.id   AF-A0A8J8EPT0-F1
#
_cell.length_a   1.000
_cell.length_b   1.000
_cell.length_c   1.000
_cell.angle_alpha   90.00
_cell.angle_beta   90.00
_cell.angle_gamma   90.00
#
_symmetry.space_group_name_H-M   'P 1'
#
loop_
_entity.id
_entity.type
_entity.pdbx_description
1 polymer ?
#
loop_
_entity_poly.entity_id
_entity_poly.type
_entity_poly.pdbx_seq_one_letter_code
_entity_poly.pdbx_strand_id
1 'polypeptide(L)'
;MGRKRRDPWPKNMEDLEDMWYNPERFDDKRRYEDKAHDQVLSPTFEESLQEFFSPLGQVIKIPETDDPVFDFIIPKAKLLIEAKSLNVRQLSPEGHSNFPESIDKLARNINKQIYKTEKKLVSYASQEFDEFYKILVLGFDSIYLAFGAMEIVSSPDFIRSTKYSSSKIDGIVFTGFPYPVMDQYAPIAYVKSSSLQRILQKISALKGVIILQ
;
A
#
# COMPACT_ATOMS: atom_id res chain seq x y z
N MET A 1 -14.07 31.29 19.41
CA MET A 1 -12.93 31.51 18.49
C MET A 1 -12.27 30.17 18.20
N GLY A 2 -12.36 29.66 16.96
CA GLY A 2 -11.71 28.40 16.61
C GLY A 2 -10.19 28.57 16.60
N ARG A 3 -9.47 27.79 17.42
CA ARG A 3 -8.00 27.76 17.36
C ARG A 3 -7.59 27.40 15.93
N LYS A 4 -6.85 28.30 15.25
CA LYS A 4 -6.24 28.01 13.94
C LYS A 4 -5.51 26.67 14.07
N ARG A 5 -5.90 25.69 13.28
CA ARG A 5 -5.26 24.37 13.23
C ARG A 5 -3.78 24.60 12.89
N ARG A 6 -2.87 24.28 13.81
CA ARG A 6 -1.43 24.33 13.55
C ARG A 6 -1.06 23.28 12.50
N ASP A 7 -0.13 23.63 11.62
CA ASP A 7 0.46 22.70 10.66
C ASP A 7 1.13 21.57 11.45
N PRO A 8 0.82 20.28 11.19
CA PRO A 8 1.42 19.17 11.89
C PRO A 8 2.88 18.88 11.51
N TRP A 9 3.48 19.58 10.55
CA TRP A 9 4.88 19.38 10.19
C TRP A 9 5.84 20.13 11.13
N PRO A 10 6.81 19.44 11.75
CA PRO A 10 7.84 20.09 12.53
C PRO A 10 8.69 20.98 11.62
N LYS A 11 9.01 22.19 12.11
CA LYS A 11 9.83 23.15 11.36
C LYS A 11 11.32 22.84 11.40
N ASN A 12 11.75 22.15 12.45
CA ASN A 12 13.13 21.76 12.72
C ASN A 12 13.18 20.58 13.71
N MET A 13 14.37 20.09 14.03
CA MET A 13 14.55 18.98 14.98
C MET A 13 14.07 19.30 16.40
N GLU A 14 14.23 20.55 16.85
CA GLU A 14 13.79 21.00 18.18
C GLU A 14 12.25 20.94 18.31
N ASP A 15 11.54 21.33 17.25
CA ASP A 15 10.07 21.25 17.16
C ASP A 15 9.60 19.79 17.15
N LEU A 16 10.34 18.91 16.47
CA LEU A 16 10.07 17.46 16.49
C LEU A 16 10.30 16.85 17.88
N GLU A 17 11.37 17.23 18.57
CA GLU A 17 11.65 16.80 19.95
C GLU A 17 10.57 17.30 20.92
N ASP A 18 10.19 18.58 20.83
CA ASP A 18 9.09 19.15 21.63
C ASP A 18 7.77 18.40 21.35
N MET A 19 7.47 18.08 20.09
CA MET A 19 6.31 17.23 19.77
C MET A 19 6.37 15.85 20.43
N TRP A 20 7.56 15.25 20.55
CA TRP A 20 7.70 13.89 21.08
C TRP A 20 7.65 13.81 22.61
N TYR A 21 8.17 14.82 23.28
CA TYR A 21 8.39 14.80 24.73
C TYR A 21 7.48 15.75 25.51
N ASN A 22 6.75 16.66 24.85
CA ASN A 22 5.79 17.55 25.50
C ASN A 22 4.37 16.95 25.49
N PRO A 23 3.80 16.55 26.65
CA PRO A 23 2.46 15.97 26.72
C PRO A 23 1.35 16.89 26.17
N GLU A 24 1.54 18.22 26.21
CA GLU A 24 0.56 19.18 25.69
C GLU A 24 0.46 19.16 24.16
N ARG A 25 1.46 18.57 23.48
CA ARG A 25 1.52 18.45 22.03
C ARG A 25 1.17 17.05 21.52
N PHE A 26 0.53 16.23 22.35
CA PHE A 26 0.07 14.88 21.98
C PHE A 26 -0.76 14.86 20.68
N ASP A 27 -1.67 15.82 20.50
CA ASP A 27 -2.48 15.92 19.27
C ASP A 27 -1.67 16.28 18.03
N ASP A 28 -0.62 17.11 18.18
CA ASP A 28 0.28 17.47 17.09
C ASP A 28 1.13 16.26 16.69
N LYS A 29 1.70 15.55 17.67
CA LYS A 29 2.42 14.28 17.47
C LYS A 29 1.54 13.27 16.73
N ARG A 30 0.32 13.05 17.22
CA ARG A 30 -0.63 12.11 16.59
C ARG A 30 -0.93 12.50 15.14
N ARG A 31 -1.09 13.80 14.85
CA ARG A 31 -1.34 14.29 13.48
C ARG A 31 -0.11 14.18 12.58
N TYR A 32 1.07 14.40 13.13
CA TYR A 32 2.33 14.18 12.42
C TYR A 32 2.50 12.71 12.08
N GLU A 33 2.32 11.80 13.05
CA GLU A 33 2.32 10.36 12.81
C GLU A 33 1.26 9.98 11.77
N ASP A 34 0.01 10.44 11.92
CA ASP A 34 -1.08 10.19 10.96
C ASP A 34 -0.71 10.67 9.54
N LYS A 35 -0.11 11.85 9.38
CA LYS A 35 0.32 12.37 8.07
C LYS A 35 1.57 11.68 7.53
N ALA A 36 2.59 11.43 8.35
CA ALA A 36 3.81 10.74 7.96
C ALA A 36 3.49 9.32 7.48
N HIS A 37 2.52 8.66 8.10
CA HIS A 37 1.99 7.37 7.64
C HIS A 37 1.18 7.45 6.34
N ASP A 38 0.61 8.61 6.01
CA ASP A 38 -0.26 8.79 4.84
C ASP A 38 0.47 9.41 3.62
N GLN A 39 1.66 10.03 3.76
CA GLN A 39 2.14 10.98 2.73
C GLN A 39 3.47 10.74 2.00
N VAL A 40 4.38 9.84 2.37
CA VAL A 40 5.58 9.63 1.52
C VAL A 40 6.01 8.17 1.56
N LEU A 41 6.05 7.54 0.38
CA LEU A 41 6.80 6.29 0.24
C LEU A 41 8.26 6.61 0.51
N SER A 42 8.88 5.96 1.50
CA SER A 42 10.31 6.17 1.75
C SER A 42 11.10 5.95 0.45
N PRO A 43 12.15 6.72 0.13
CA PRO A 43 12.96 6.52 -1.08
C PRO A 43 13.37 5.05 -1.28
N THR A 44 13.77 4.37 -0.19
CA THR A 44 14.09 2.94 -0.18
C THR A 44 12.94 2.04 -0.67
N PHE A 45 11.70 2.40 -0.37
CA PHE A 45 10.51 1.67 -0.81
C PHE A 45 10.24 1.87 -2.30
N GLU A 46 10.41 3.10 -2.79
CA GLU A 46 10.27 3.37 -4.22
C GLU A 46 11.35 2.63 -5.04
N GLU A 47 12.60 2.67 -4.59
CA GLU A 47 13.71 1.92 -5.21
C GLU A 47 13.42 0.41 -5.21
N SER A 48 12.96 -0.14 -4.09
CA SER A 48 12.61 -1.57 -3.99
C SER A 48 11.48 -1.96 -4.95
N LEU A 49 10.48 -1.08 -5.14
CA LEU A 49 9.41 -1.31 -6.11
C LEU A 49 9.90 -1.24 -7.56
N GLN A 50 10.76 -0.27 -7.87
CA GLN A 50 11.36 -0.14 -9.19
C GLN A 50 12.17 -1.39 -9.53
N GLU A 51 12.98 -1.90 -8.59
CA GLU A 51 13.72 -3.15 -8.75
C GLU A 51 12.78 -4.34 -8.96
N PHE A 52 11.76 -4.49 -8.10
CA PHE A 52 10.78 -5.58 -8.15
C PHE A 52 10.06 -5.66 -9.51
N PHE A 53 9.68 -4.52 -10.09
CA PHE A 53 8.99 -4.47 -11.37
C PHE A 53 9.92 -4.33 -12.60
N SER A 54 11.24 -4.13 -12.40
CA SER A 54 12.21 -3.96 -13.47
C SER A 54 12.21 -5.05 -14.55
N PRO A 55 11.88 -6.34 -14.28
CA PRO A 55 11.78 -7.36 -15.33
C PRO A 55 10.68 -7.08 -16.37
N LEU A 56 9.71 -6.21 -16.06
CA LEU A 56 8.61 -5.85 -16.96
C LEU A 56 8.94 -4.67 -17.88
N GLY A 57 9.98 -3.90 -17.56
CA GLY A 57 10.40 -2.71 -18.29
C GLY A 57 10.81 -1.56 -17.37
N GLN A 58 10.99 -0.39 -17.95
CA GLN A 58 11.31 0.82 -17.19
C GLN A 58 10.12 1.23 -16.31
N VAL A 59 10.35 1.37 -15.01
CA VAL A 59 9.39 1.87 -14.03
C VAL A 59 9.59 3.38 -13.91
N ILE A 60 8.57 4.16 -14.25
CA ILE A 60 8.63 5.62 -14.30
C ILE A 60 7.70 6.17 -13.20
N LYS A 61 8.24 6.97 -12.28
CA LYS A 61 7.42 7.72 -11.30
C LYS A 61 6.61 8.78 -12.03
N ILE A 62 5.30 8.81 -11.79
CA ILE A 62 4.45 9.87 -12.32
C ILE A 62 4.62 11.10 -11.41
N PRO A 63 4.91 12.29 -11.96
CA PRO A 63 5.01 13.51 -11.18
C PRO A 63 3.72 13.76 -10.38
N GLU A 64 3.86 14.14 -9.12
CA GLU A 64 2.72 14.53 -8.30
C GLU A 64 2.08 15.80 -8.84
N THR A 65 0.75 15.81 -8.95
CA THR A 65 -0.05 16.95 -9.36
C THR A 65 -1.17 17.18 -8.34
N ASP A 66 -1.90 18.28 -8.48
CA ASP A 66 -3.09 18.55 -7.64
C ASP A 66 -4.20 17.51 -7.86
N ASP A 67 -4.19 16.84 -9.03
CA ASP A 67 -5.11 15.76 -9.34
C ASP A 67 -4.58 14.40 -8.84
N PRO A 68 -5.45 13.51 -8.32
CA PRO A 68 -5.01 12.20 -7.89
C PRO A 68 -4.48 11.36 -9.06
N VAL A 69 -3.18 11.07 -9.06
CA VAL A 69 -2.47 10.25 -10.05
C VAL A 69 -1.92 8.97 -9.42
N PHE A 70 -1.71 7.94 -10.23
CA PHE A 70 -0.98 6.74 -9.82
C PHE A 70 0.47 7.07 -9.48
N ASP A 71 1.13 6.23 -8.68
CA ASP A 71 2.52 6.48 -8.29
C ASP A 71 3.51 6.19 -9.44
N PHE A 72 3.29 5.10 -10.20
CA PHE A 72 4.20 4.68 -11.27
C PHE A 72 3.48 4.19 -12.53
N ILE A 73 4.21 4.22 -13.65
CA ILE A 73 3.81 3.64 -14.94
C ILE A 73 4.92 2.74 -15.51
N ILE A 74 4.52 1.65 -16.15
CA ILE A 74 5.39 0.78 -16.95
C ILE A 74 4.80 0.68 -18.36
N PRO A 75 5.18 1.58 -19.29
CA PRO A 75 4.54 1.67 -20.61
C PRO A 75 4.61 0.38 -21.42
N LYS A 76 5.77 -0.30 -21.40
CA LYS A 76 5.99 -1.56 -22.14
C LYS A 76 5.03 -2.67 -21.73
N ALA A 77 4.68 -2.74 -20.45
CA ALA A 77 3.78 -3.74 -19.89
C ALA A 77 2.34 -3.24 -19.76
N LYS A 78 2.08 -1.98 -20.15
CA LYS A 78 0.82 -1.25 -19.95
C LYS A 78 0.33 -1.36 -18.51
N LEU A 79 1.19 -1.06 -17.52
CA LEU A 79 0.82 -1.09 -16.10
C LEU A 79 0.80 0.31 -15.50
N LEU A 80 -0.25 0.61 -14.75
CA LEU A 80 -0.29 1.70 -13.77
C LEU A 80 -0.22 1.10 -12.37
N ILE A 81 0.65 1.64 -11.53
CA ILE A 81 0.95 1.08 -10.21
C ILE A 81 0.71 2.14 -9.16
N GLU A 82 -0.17 1.81 -8.22
CA GLU A 82 -0.39 2.55 -6.99
C GLU A 82 0.22 1.76 -5.85
N ALA A 83 1.11 2.35 -5.07
CA ALA A 83 1.73 1.70 -3.95
C ALA A 83 1.33 2.34 -2.63
N LYS A 84 0.99 1.49 -1.65
CA LYS A 84 0.50 1.91 -0.34
C LYS A 84 1.08 1.01 0.74
N SER A 85 1.46 1.62 1.85
CA SER A 85 1.82 0.88 3.06
C SER A 85 0.57 0.62 3.91
N LEU A 86 0.47 -0.58 4.43
CA LEU A 86 -0.49 -0.96 5.46
C LEU A 86 0.24 -0.94 6.80
N ASN A 87 -0.12 0.04 7.64
CA ASN A 87 0.48 0.24 8.96
C ASN A 87 -0.55 -0.04 10.07
N VAL A 88 -0.12 -0.62 11.18
CA VAL A 88 -0.99 -0.80 12.37
C VAL A 88 -0.92 0.45 13.25
N ARG A 89 -1.98 1.29 13.22
CA ARG A 89 -2.02 2.53 14.04
C ARG A 89 -2.11 2.30 15.55
N GLN A 90 -2.59 1.14 16.00
CA GLN A 90 -2.78 0.80 17.41
C GLN A 90 -2.75 -0.71 17.59
N LEU A 91 -1.65 -1.23 18.14
CA LEU A 91 -1.71 -2.37 19.05
C LEU A 91 -1.81 -1.75 20.44
N SER A 92 -3.02 -1.68 21.00
CA SER A 92 -3.12 -1.42 22.43
C SER A 92 -2.42 -2.59 23.15
N PRO A 93 -1.52 -2.33 24.12
CA PRO A 93 -0.81 -3.37 24.88
C PRO A 93 -1.74 -4.37 25.58
N GLU A 94 -3.01 -4.01 25.76
CA GLU A 94 -4.00 -4.75 26.54
C GLU A 94 -4.76 -5.83 25.75
N GLY A 95 -4.50 -6.01 24.45
CA GLY A 95 -5.36 -6.80 23.54
C GLY A 95 -4.68 -7.91 22.74
N HIS A 96 -3.63 -8.55 23.28
CA HIS A 96 -2.80 -9.53 22.57
C HIS A 96 -3.48 -10.85 22.12
N SER A 97 -4.80 -11.01 22.11
CA SER A 97 -5.42 -12.34 21.94
C SER A 97 -6.52 -12.52 20.90
N ASN A 98 -7.04 -11.48 20.22
CA ASN A 98 -8.14 -11.67 19.26
C ASN A 98 -7.65 -11.58 17.81
N PHE A 99 -7.03 -12.66 17.33
CA PHE A 99 -6.69 -12.85 15.91
C PHE A 99 -7.86 -12.59 14.93
N PRO A 100 -9.13 -12.94 15.25
CA PRO A 100 -10.26 -12.63 14.37
C PRO A 100 -10.51 -11.12 14.16
N GLU A 101 -10.39 -10.31 15.22
CA GLU A 101 -10.53 -8.85 15.11
C GLU A 101 -9.43 -8.25 14.22
N SER A 102 -8.25 -8.87 14.20
CA SER A 102 -7.13 -8.47 13.35
C SER A 102 -7.38 -8.77 11.86
N ILE A 103 -8.06 -9.88 11.54
CA ILE A 103 -8.45 -10.25 10.16
C ILE A 103 -9.48 -9.27 9.61
N ASP A 104 -10.54 -8.97 10.37
CA ASP A 104 -11.56 -8.00 9.96
C ASP A 104 -10.98 -6.59 9.83
N LYS A 105 -10.03 -6.21 10.70
CA LYS A 105 -9.31 -4.94 10.61
C LYS A 105 -8.42 -4.90 9.36
N LEU A 106 -7.72 -5.99 9.04
CA LEU A 106 -6.91 -6.10 7.83
C LEU A 106 -7.77 -5.99 6.58
N ALA A 107 -8.88 -6.74 6.49
CA ALA A 107 -9.83 -6.65 5.38
C ALA A 107 -10.39 -5.23 5.21
N ARG A 108 -10.77 -4.56 6.31
CA ARG A 108 -11.21 -3.16 6.29
C ARG A 108 -10.12 -2.21 5.78
N ASN A 109 -8.87 -2.41 6.18
CA ASN A 109 -7.76 -1.58 5.73
C ASN A 109 -7.45 -1.79 4.24
N ILE A 110 -7.46 -3.05 3.76
CA ILE A 110 -7.34 -3.37 2.34
C ILE A 110 -8.47 -2.69 1.55
N ASN A 111 -9.72 -2.84 2.00
CA ASN A 111 -10.89 -2.21 1.37
C ASN A 111 -10.78 -0.68 1.32
N LYS A 112 -10.24 -0.06 2.37
CA LYS A 112 -9.99 1.38 2.41
C LYS A 112 -8.97 1.79 1.34
N GLN A 113 -7.90 1.02 1.13
CA GLN A 113 -6.92 1.31 0.08
C GLN A 113 -7.50 1.09 -1.31
N ILE A 114 -8.24 0.00 -1.54
CA ILE A 114 -8.96 -0.24 -2.80
C ILE A 114 -9.83 0.98 -3.14
N TYR A 115 -10.66 1.44 -2.20
CA TYR A 115 -11.53 2.60 -2.41
C TYR A 115 -10.76 3.89 -2.71
N LYS A 116 -9.62 4.13 -2.03
CA LYS A 116 -8.76 5.28 -2.30
C LYS A 116 -8.16 5.21 -3.71
N THR A 117 -7.67 4.05 -4.12
CA THR A 117 -7.09 3.84 -5.46
C THR A 117 -8.15 3.98 -6.54
N GLU A 118 -9.36 3.46 -6.34
CA GLU A 118 -10.46 3.61 -7.30
C GLU A 118 -10.88 5.07 -7.51
N LYS A 119 -10.76 5.93 -6.50
CA LYS A 119 -10.99 7.36 -6.68
C LYS A 119 -10.00 7.99 -7.66
N LYS A 120 -8.75 7.50 -7.71
CA LYS A 120 -7.77 7.97 -8.68
C LYS A 120 -8.18 7.62 -10.11
N LEU A 121 -8.85 6.48 -10.32
CA LEU A 121 -9.35 6.07 -11.64
C LEU A 121 -10.37 7.03 -12.26
N VAL A 122 -11.02 7.86 -11.44
CA VAL A 122 -12.03 8.82 -11.91
C VAL A 122 -11.38 10.14 -12.38
N SER A 123 -10.10 10.38 -12.08
CA SER A 123 -9.39 11.60 -12.48
C SER A 123 -9.07 11.62 -13.98
N TYR A 124 -8.97 12.82 -14.55
CA TYR A 124 -8.69 13.04 -15.98
C TYR A 124 -7.37 12.37 -16.42
N ALA A 125 -6.35 12.38 -15.57
CA ALA A 125 -5.06 11.73 -15.83
C ALA A 125 -5.19 10.20 -15.98
N SER A 126 -6.21 9.57 -15.38
CA SER A 126 -6.42 8.13 -15.52
C SER A 126 -7.11 7.73 -16.84
N GLN A 127 -7.86 8.64 -17.48
CA GLN A 127 -8.54 8.36 -18.76
C GLN A 127 -7.54 8.19 -19.92
N GLU A 128 -6.40 8.87 -19.86
CA GLU A 128 -5.31 8.70 -20.84
C GLU A 128 -4.75 7.26 -20.84
N PHE A 129 -4.90 6.55 -19.73
CA PHE A 129 -4.39 5.21 -19.52
C PHE A 129 -5.49 4.16 -19.38
N ASP A 130 -6.64 4.37 -20.02
CA ASP A 130 -7.77 3.44 -19.96
C ASP A 130 -7.38 2.01 -20.38
N GLU A 131 -6.44 1.86 -21.32
CA GLU A 131 -5.93 0.57 -21.78
C GLU A 131 -4.89 -0.10 -20.87
N PHE A 132 -4.44 0.56 -19.80
CA PHE A 132 -3.44 0.03 -18.87
C PHE A 132 -4.11 -0.86 -17.81
N TYR A 133 -3.41 -1.88 -17.33
CA TYR A 133 -3.82 -2.59 -16.13
C TYR A 133 -3.51 -1.75 -14.90
N LYS A 134 -4.47 -1.68 -13.96
CA LYS A 134 -4.35 -0.91 -12.72
C LYS A 134 -4.01 -1.84 -11.57
N ILE A 135 -2.82 -1.65 -11.00
CA ILE A 135 -2.23 -2.51 -9.99
C ILE A 135 -2.14 -1.75 -8.67
N LEU A 136 -2.66 -2.33 -7.61
CA LEU A 136 -2.46 -1.87 -6.24
C LEU A 136 -1.39 -2.71 -5.56
N VAL A 137 -0.32 -2.09 -5.08
CA VAL A 137 0.72 -2.74 -4.29
C VAL A 137 0.54 -2.36 -2.83
N LEU A 138 0.36 -3.37 -1.98
CA LEU A 138 0.21 -3.23 -0.54
C LEU A 138 1.44 -3.76 0.17
N GLY A 139 2.23 -2.84 0.71
CA GLY A 139 3.37 -3.14 1.56
C GLY A 139 2.95 -3.30 3.01
N PHE A 140 3.23 -4.45 3.61
CA PHE A 140 3.05 -4.67 5.05
C PHE A 140 4.22 -4.13 5.85
N ASP A 141 3.93 -3.41 6.93
CA ASP A 141 4.91 -3.10 7.96
C ASP A 141 5.36 -4.37 8.71
N SER A 142 6.46 -4.26 9.45
CA SER A 142 7.01 -5.36 10.25
C SER A 142 6.03 -5.92 11.27
N ILE A 143 5.08 -5.11 11.74
CA ILE A 143 4.06 -5.52 12.71
C ILE A 143 3.07 -6.47 12.04
N TYR A 144 2.48 -6.11 10.90
CA TYR A 144 1.60 -7.01 10.15
C TYR A 144 2.29 -8.31 9.80
N LEU A 145 3.57 -8.26 9.41
CA LEU A 145 4.35 -9.46 9.13
C LEU A 145 4.51 -10.35 10.36
N ALA A 146 4.83 -9.77 11.53
CA ALA A 146 4.96 -10.51 12.78
C ALA A 146 3.66 -11.19 13.23
N PHE A 147 2.50 -10.65 12.85
CA PHE A 147 1.18 -11.24 13.11
C PHE A 147 0.66 -12.15 12.00
N GLY A 148 1.50 -12.57 11.05
CA GLY A 148 1.12 -13.55 10.04
C GLY A 148 0.23 -12.99 8.92
N ALA A 149 0.25 -11.68 8.67
CA ALA A 149 -0.57 -11.08 7.60
C ALA A 149 -0.33 -11.73 6.23
N MET A 150 0.92 -12.10 5.91
CA MET A 150 1.26 -12.79 4.66
C MET A 150 0.59 -14.17 4.55
N GLU A 151 0.45 -14.91 5.65
CA GLU A 151 -0.26 -16.20 5.65
C GLU A 151 -1.75 -16.00 5.38
N ILE A 152 -2.34 -14.98 6.02
CA ILE A 152 -3.75 -14.63 5.82
C ILE A 152 -4.01 -14.21 4.37
N VAL A 153 -3.22 -13.28 3.81
CA VAL A 153 -3.41 -12.82 2.43
C VAL A 153 -2.98 -13.83 1.39
N SER A 154 -2.27 -14.90 1.76
CA SER A 154 -2.00 -16.03 0.87
C SER A 154 -3.23 -16.90 0.62
N SER A 155 -4.32 -16.71 1.39
CA SER A 155 -5.59 -17.40 1.18
C SER A 155 -6.44 -16.69 0.11
N PRO A 156 -6.78 -17.35 -1.02
CA PRO A 156 -7.70 -16.81 -2.01
C PRO A 156 -9.07 -16.48 -1.43
N ASP A 157 -9.55 -17.25 -0.45
CA ASP A 157 -10.85 -17.03 0.18
C ASP A 157 -10.88 -15.75 1.02
N PHE A 158 -9.78 -15.44 1.72
CA PHE A 158 -9.64 -14.16 2.40
C PHE A 158 -9.72 -13.00 1.41
N ILE A 159 -9.01 -13.07 0.27
CA ILE A 159 -9.07 -12.01 -0.74
C ILE A 159 -10.46 -11.86 -1.35
N ARG A 160 -11.16 -12.98 -1.60
CA ARG A 160 -12.57 -12.95 -2.06
C ARG A 160 -13.52 -12.29 -1.04
N SER A 161 -13.19 -12.31 0.24
CA SER A 161 -13.97 -11.62 1.29
C SER A 161 -13.81 -10.09 1.25
N THR A 162 -12.76 -9.59 0.60
CA THR A 162 -12.52 -8.16 0.39
C THR A 162 -13.31 -7.61 -0.80
N LYS A 163 -13.22 -6.30 -1.03
CA LYS A 163 -13.84 -5.62 -2.19
C LYS A 163 -13.05 -5.78 -3.49
N TYR A 164 -11.93 -6.49 -3.50
CA TYR A 164 -11.07 -6.65 -4.68
C TYR A 164 -11.81 -7.27 -5.87
N SER A 165 -12.56 -8.35 -5.68
CA SER A 165 -13.27 -9.01 -6.79
C SER A 165 -14.24 -8.06 -7.51
N SER A 166 -14.90 -7.17 -6.76
CA SER A 166 -15.83 -6.16 -7.31
C SER A 166 -15.17 -4.84 -7.76
N SER A 167 -13.88 -4.61 -7.47
CA SER A 167 -13.23 -3.33 -7.78
C SER A 167 -12.86 -3.16 -9.25
N LYS A 168 -12.58 -1.94 -9.69
CA LYS A 168 -12.01 -1.63 -11.01
C LYS A 168 -10.49 -1.88 -11.12
N ILE A 169 -9.85 -2.25 -10.02
CA ILE A 169 -8.43 -2.61 -9.97
C ILE A 169 -8.24 -4.00 -10.60
N ASP A 170 -7.28 -4.13 -11.52
CA ASP A 170 -7.01 -5.37 -12.27
C ASP A 170 -6.13 -6.36 -11.51
N GLY A 171 -5.26 -5.86 -10.63
CA GLY A 171 -4.30 -6.65 -9.86
C GLY A 171 -4.01 -6.07 -8.49
N ILE A 172 -3.80 -6.93 -7.50
CA ILE A 172 -3.31 -6.54 -6.18
C ILE A 172 -2.06 -7.36 -5.84
N VAL A 173 -0.99 -6.69 -5.41
CA VAL A 173 0.27 -7.33 -5.02
C VAL A 173 0.48 -7.06 -3.54
N PHE A 174 0.69 -8.13 -2.76
CA PHE A 174 1.03 -8.04 -1.34
C PHE A 174 2.51 -8.39 -1.15
N THR A 175 3.19 -7.62 -0.31
CA THR A 175 4.62 -7.77 -0.09
C THR A 175 5.01 -7.23 1.29
N GLY A 176 6.03 -7.81 1.92
CA GLY A 176 6.62 -7.29 3.16
C GLY A 176 7.75 -6.29 2.88
N PHE A 177 7.84 -5.22 3.67
CA PHE A 177 8.91 -4.23 3.51
C PHE A 177 9.55 -3.80 4.84
N PRO A 178 10.85 -3.42 4.83
CA PRO A 178 11.84 -3.66 3.77
C PRO A 178 12.20 -5.16 3.77
N TYR A 179 12.41 -5.76 2.59
CA TYR A 179 12.70 -7.19 2.43
C TYR A 179 13.55 -7.77 3.59
N PRO A 180 13.06 -8.79 4.31
CA PRO A 180 13.94 -9.83 4.79
C PRO A 180 13.86 -11.02 3.83
N VAL A 181 15.02 -11.63 3.67
CA VAL A 181 15.42 -12.74 2.78
C VAL A 181 14.74 -14.08 3.19
N MET A 182 13.50 -14.03 3.67
CA MET A 182 12.77 -15.21 4.14
C MET A 182 11.63 -15.52 3.17
N ASP A 183 11.66 -16.71 2.56
CA ASP A 183 10.66 -17.21 1.61
C ASP A 183 9.20 -17.12 2.12
N GLN A 184 9.01 -17.08 3.44
CA GLN A 184 7.70 -16.92 4.08
C GLN A 184 7.04 -15.55 3.84
N TYR A 185 7.82 -14.52 3.49
CA TYR A 185 7.32 -13.17 3.17
C TYR A 185 7.38 -12.83 1.68
N ALA A 186 7.61 -13.83 0.82
CA ALA A 186 7.73 -13.62 -0.61
C ALA A 186 6.43 -12.99 -1.20
N PRO A 187 6.54 -11.99 -2.08
CA PRO A 187 5.38 -11.30 -2.64
C PRO A 187 4.38 -12.24 -3.31
N ILE A 188 3.10 -11.93 -3.18
CA ILE A 188 2.00 -12.66 -3.83
C ILE A 188 1.11 -11.70 -4.60
N ALA A 189 0.70 -12.10 -5.80
CA ALA A 189 -0.18 -11.30 -6.64
C ALA A 189 -1.52 -12.01 -6.86
N TYR A 190 -2.60 -11.25 -6.81
CA TYR A 190 -3.91 -11.65 -7.27
C TYR A 190 -4.31 -10.80 -8.48
N VAL A 191 -4.86 -11.43 -9.51
CA VAL A 191 -5.18 -10.78 -10.79
C VAL A 191 -6.55 -11.24 -11.31
N LYS A 192 -7.19 -10.39 -12.12
CA LYS A 192 -8.50 -10.71 -12.73
C LYS A 192 -8.43 -11.30 -14.12
N SER A 193 -7.28 -11.24 -14.78
CA SER A 193 -7.13 -11.72 -16.17
C SER A 193 -5.89 -12.58 -16.35
N SER A 194 -6.00 -13.59 -17.21
CA SER A 194 -4.87 -14.44 -17.60
C SER A 194 -3.78 -13.66 -18.34
N SER A 195 -4.14 -12.59 -19.05
CA SER A 195 -3.19 -11.70 -19.70
C SER A 195 -2.29 -11.01 -18.67
N LEU A 196 -2.88 -10.41 -17.63
CA LEU A 196 -2.12 -9.80 -16.54
C LEU A 196 -1.32 -10.86 -15.76
N GLN A 197 -1.88 -12.06 -15.56
CA GLN A 197 -1.16 -13.16 -14.93
C GLN A 197 0.17 -13.45 -15.64
N ARG A 198 0.14 -13.61 -16.97
CA ARG A 198 1.35 -13.88 -17.78
C ARG A 198 2.36 -12.74 -17.76
N ILE A 199 1.89 -11.50 -17.62
CA ILE A 199 2.78 -10.35 -17.47
C ILE A 199 3.52 -10.46 -16.14
N LEU A 200 2.78 -10.60 -15.03
CA LEU A 200 3.38 -10.62 -13.69
C LEU A 200 4.24 -11.86 -13.43
N GLN A 201 3.95 -13.00 -14.06
CA GLN A 201 4.76 -14.24 -13.96
C GLN A 201 6.22 -14.07 -14.43
N LYS A 202 6.55 -12.97 -15.13
CA LYS A 202 7.93 -12.64 -15.49
C LYS A 202 8.77 -12.13 -14.32
N ILE A 203 8.14 -11.74 -13.21
CA ILE A 203 8.83 -11.33 -11.98
C ILE A 203 9.15 -12.58 -11.16
N SER A 204 10.41 -12.99 -11.15
CA SER A 204 10.86 -14.20 -10.45
C SER A 204 10.69 -14.14 -8.93
N ALA A 205 10.65 -12.93 -8.35
CA ALA A 205 10.44 -12.71 -6.93
C ALA A 205 8.99 -13.00 -6.46
N LEU A 206 8.02 -13.09 -7.37
CA LEU A 206 6.65 -13.45 -7.01
C LEU A 206 6.56 -14.94 -6.65
N LYS A 207 6.14 -15.24 -5.42
CA LYS A 207 5.85 -16.61 -4.98
C LYS A 207 4.72 -17.24 -5.78
N GLY A 208 3.77 -16.42 -6.22
CA GLY A 208 2.64 -16.86 -7.03
C GLY A 208 1.83 -15.71 -7.60
N VAL A 209 1.19 -15.99 -8.73
CA VAL A 209 0.21 -15.10 -9.37
C VAL A 209 -1.10 -15.85 -9.53
N ILE A 210 -2.06 -15.53 -8.67
CA ILE A 210 -3.33 -16.24 -8.54
C ILE A 210 -4.41 -15.48 -9.32
N ILE A 211 -5.12 -16.19 -10.21
CA ILE A 211 -6.30 -15.61 -10.86
C ILE A 211 -7.48 -15.75 -9.91
N LEU A 212 -8.16 -14.64 -9.62
CA LEU A 212 -9.47 -14.63 -8.98
C LEU A 212 -10.52 -14.34 -10.03
N GLN A 213 -11.28 -15.38 -10.38
CA GLN A 213 -12.49 -15.29 -11.20
C GLN A 213 -13.69 -14.91 -10.34
#